data_AF-A0A1F3XX63-F1
#
_entry.id   AF-A0A1F3XX63-F1
#
_cell.length_a   1.000
_cell.length_b   1.000
_cell.length_c   1.000
_cell.angle_alpha   90.00
_cell.angle_beta   90.00
_cell.angle_gamma   90.00
#
_symmetry.space_group_name_H-M   'P 1'
#
loop_
_entity.id
_entity.type
_entity.pdbx_description
1 polymer ?
#
loop_
_entity_poly.entity_id
_entity_poly.type
_entity_poly.pdbx_seq_one_letter_code
_entity_poly.pdbx_strand_id
1 'polypeptide(L)'
;MSLPRTVPFRTAWILLIALACTNVLLILHSAVDLPYWDEWEVLLPDALPAGLTWDWLFARHNEHLVVTTKFLVWLLYKLNGWNLVSHVALNLLTWLAMVAWVIRLGIKQPGNMDSGIPAAFSVFIFSTIFHENLYWAFQSAFHLCLFFFFIAVELLFDEKQSSRRILTGAAFAALSIFSMSFGPGSCAVLLLSWLFFKLVRFRAGRENSTRFLCQAAAVTIVIGGSLAGWVISLPETNQSSIIWPDRLSFWNFFTNQISWGFGIGTTSFLLGLLCFLIVILPPAIRFSEIRAGRSLEIAEYKLFTAIFGLLAAAAIFALGRSGGLLSASKFSRYAEVTAFLVPLSAIAWATVLNRLPLLRKRVLVGIWGLCFFAYSDDWQFRTYSNHGRDLKNNESCVRDYYAGKGPAICPALYPTGSIADRLDAARKLNLSFYRRLRSR
;
A
#
# COMPACT_ATOMS: atom_id res chain seq x y z
N MET A 1 37.38 20.57 15.93
CA MET A 1 36.69 21.08 14.71
C MET A 1 35.59 20.08 14.35
N SER A 2 34.35 20.33 14.79
CA SER A 2 33.20 19.49 14.43
C SER A 2 32.82 19.79 12.98
N LEU A 3 33.01 18.83 12.07
CA LEU A 3 32.45 18.90 10.72
C LEU A 3 30.95 19.28 10.83
N PRO A 4 30.46 20.28 10.08
CA PRO A 4 29.07 20.69 10.16
C PRO A 4 28.20 19.50 9.79
N ARG A 5 27.53 18.94 10.79
CA ARG A 5 26.66 17.75 10.68
C ARG A 5 25.47 17.94 9.75
N THR A 6 25.34 19.04 9.00
CA THR A 6 24.08 19.49 8.38
C THR A 6 23.99 19.31 6.86
N VAL A 7 25.11 19.14 6.15
CA VAL A 7 25.13 19.13 4.66
C VAL A 7 24.46 17.89 4.03
N PRO A 8 24.77 16.63 4.43
CA PRO A 8 24.20 15.46 3.76
C PRO A 8 22.67 15.34 3.98
N PHE A 9 22.15 15.83 5.10
CA PHE A 9 20.73 15.71 5.43
C PHE A 9 19.85 16.66 4.62
N ARG A 10 20.32 17.88 4.37
CA ARG A 10 19.63 18.82 3.47
C ARG A 10 19.52 18.25 2.06
N THR A 11 20.57 17.58 1.59
CA THR A 11 20.60 16.95 0.27
C THR A 11 19.54 15.85 0.13
N ALA A 12 19.40 14.98 1.14
CA ALA A 12 18.38 13.93 1.14
C ALA A 12 16.95 14.49 1.07
N TRP A 13 16.66 15.54 1.84
CA TRP A 13 15.36 16.22 1.80
C TRP A 13 15.08 16.92 0.47
N ILE A 14 16.07 17.63 -0.09
CA ILE A 14 15.93 18.28 -1.40
C ILE A 14 15.64 17.23 -2.48
N LEU A 15 16.39 16.12 -2.49
CA LEU A 15 16.18 15.04 -3.46
C LEU A 15 14.78 14.42 -3.31
N LEU A 16 14.36 14.14 -2.07
CA LEU A 16 13.03 13.59 -1.79
C LEU A 16 11.91 14.51 -2.29
N ILE A 17 11.98 15.81 -1.99
CA ILE A 17 10.99 16.80 -2.44
C ILE A 17 11.01 16.92 -3.96
N ALA A 18 12.20 16.98 -4.58
CA ALA A 18 12.34 17.06 -6.03
C ALA A 18 11.71 15.84 -6.74
N LEU A 19 11.97 14.64 -6.22
CA LEU A 19 11.37 13.40 -6.74
C LEU A 19 9.85 13.35 -6.52
N ALA A 20 9.36 13.83 -5.38
CA ALA A 20 7.93 13.94 -5.11
C ALA A 20 7.24 14.89 -6.09
N CYS A 21 7.77 16.09 -6.28
CA CYS A 21 7.26 17.05 -7.25
C CYS A 21 7.33 16.49 -8.67
N THR A 22 8.43 15.84 -9.05
CA THR A 22 8.61 15.25 -10.38
C THR A 22 7.55 14.17 -10.67
N ASN A 23 7.33 13.24 -9.74
CA ASN A 23 6.31 12.20 -9.86
C ASN A 23 4.91 12.82 -10.01
N VAL A 24 4.53 13.71 -9.10
CA VAL A 24 3.21 14.36 -9.12
C VAL A 24 2.98 15.11 -10.44
N LEU A 25 3.95 15.91 -10.88
CA LEU A 25 3.82 16.68 -12.11
C LEU A 25 3.71 15.78 -13.34
N LEU A 26 4.56 14.76 -13.47
CA LEU A 26 4.56 13.88 -14.63
C LEU A 26 3.30 13.01 -14.70
N ILE A 27 2.83 12.50 -13.56
CA ILE A 27 1.63 11.67 -13.51
C ILE A 27 0.39 12.50 -13.83
N LEU A 28 0.22 13.66 -13.18
CA LEU A 28 -0.93 14.52 -13.44
C LEU A 28 -0.92 15.09 -14.87
N HIS A 29 0.26 15.40 -15.42
CA HIS A 29 0.38 15.81 -16.82
C HIS A 29 0.00 14.70 -17.80
N SER A 30 0.29 13.45 -17.44
CA SER A 30 0.04 12.28 -18.29
C SER A 30 -1.35 11.67 -18.08
N ALA A 31 -2.04 12.00 -16.99
CA ALA A 31 -3.36 11.47 -16.66
C ALA A 31 -4.38 11.82 -17.75
N VAL A 32 -5.21 10.83 -18.10
CA VAL A 32 -6.27 10.95 -19.10
C VAL A 32 -7.58 10.60 -18.44
N ASP A 33 -8.61 11.41 -18.69
CA ASP A 33 -9.97 11.12 -18.24
C ASP A 33 -10.58 10.05 -19.16
N LEU A 34 -10.14 8.80 -19.00
CA LEU A 34 -10.60 7.64 -19.75
C LEU A 34 -10.31 6.34 -18.97
N PRO A 35 -11.29 5.44 -18.78
CA PRO A 35 -11.07 4.21 -18.03
C PRO A 35 -10.03 3.28 -18.68
N TYR A 36 -9.27 2.58 -17.85
CA TYR A 36 -8.28 1.57 -18.24
C TYR A 36 -8.52 0.25 -17.49
N TRP A 37 -8.54 -0.85 -18.24
CA TRP A 37 -8.61 -2.23 -17.73
C TRP A 37 -9.73 -2.43 -16.69
N ASP A 38 -9.43 -2.75 -15.43
CA ASP A 38 -10.39 -3.06 -14.35
C ASP A 38 -11.37 -1.89 -14.11
N GLU A 39 -11.02 -0.65 -14.45
CA GLU A 39 -11.94 0.49 -14.36
C GLU A 39 -13.18 0.31 -15.25
N TRP A 40 -13.04 -0.41 -16.37
CA TRP A 40 -14.15 -0.74 -17.25
C TRP A 40 -15.16 -1.68 -16.60
N GLU A 41 -14.79 -2.46 -15.60
CA GLU A 41 -15.69 -3.40 -14.93
C GLU A 41 -16.63 -2.71 -13.95
N VAL A 42 -16.28 -1.51 -13.48
CA VAL A 42 -17.21 -0.62 -12.76
C VAL A 42 -18.41 -0.23 -13.66
N LEU A 43 -18.22 -0.27 -14.97
CA LEU A 43 -19.21 0.14 -15.97
C LEU A 43 -19.91 -1.03 -16.65
N LEU A 44 -19.80 -2.25 -16.11
CA LEU A 44 -20.72 -3.32 -16.49
C LEU A 44 -22.18 -2.87 -16.27
N PRO A 45 -23.14 -3.38 -17.04
CA PRO A 45 -24.55 -3.06 -16.83
C PRO A 45 -24.94 -3.22 -15.35
N ASP A 46 -25.55 -2.18 -14.78
CA ASP A 46 -25.98 -2.07 -13.37
C ASP A 46 -24.85 -2.13 -12.32
N ALA A 47 -23.57 -2.14 -12.73
CA ALA A 47 -22.43 -2.20 -11.82
C ALA A 47 -22.03 -0.86 -11.19
N LEU A 48 -22.55 0.28 -11.65
CA LEU A 48 -22.46 1.56 -10.94
C LEU A 48 -23.88 2.08 -10.65
N PRO A 49 -24.41 1.85 -9.43
CA PRO A 49 -25.80 2.14 -9.13
C PRO A 49 -26.05 3.64 -8.98
N ALA A 50 -27.29 4.07 -9.28
CA ALA A 50 -27.71 5.45 -9.07
C ALA A 50 -27.69 5.84 -7.59
N GLY A 51 -27.97 4.91 -6.68
CA GLY A 51 -27.88 5.08 -5.22
C GLY A 51 -26.81 4.17 -4.61
N LEU A 52 -26.32 4.50 -3.42
CA LEU A 52 -25.39 3.64 -2.69
C LEU A 52 -26.17 2.52 -1.97
N THR A 53 -25.87 1.25 -2.27
CA THR A 53 -26.42 0.10 -1.55
C THR A 53 -25.30 -0.70 -0.89
N TRP A 54 -25.60 -1.32 0.26
CA TRP A 54 -24.63 -2.15 0.97
C TRP A 54 -24.25 -3.39 0.16
N ASP A 55 -25.21 -4.03 -0.50
CA ASP A 55 -24.97 -5.21 -1.34
C ASP A 55 -23.99 -4.90 -2.47
N TRP A 56 -24.15 -3.76 -3.13
CA TRP A 56 -23.22 -3.34 -4.17
C TRP A 56 -21.81 -3.06 -3.63
N LEU A 57 -21.75 -2.38 -2.48
CA LEU A 57 -20.50 -1.97 -1.87
C LEU A 57 -19.67 -3.17 -1.43
N PHE A 58 -20.31 -4.19 -0.86
CA PHE A 58 -19.71 -5.44 -0.42
C PHE A 58 -19.67 -6.55 -1.48
N ALA A 59 -20.25 -6.34 -2.66
CA ALA A 59 -20.04 -7.24 -3.78
C ALA A 59 -18.55 -7.28 -4.16
N ARG A 60 -18.07 -8.44 -4.59
CA ARG A 60 -16.69 -8.56 -5.08
C ARG A 60 -16.54 -7.88 -6.44
N HIS A 61 -15.35 -7.33 -6.66
CA HIS A 61 -14.88 -6.91 -7.97
C HIS A 61 -13.77 -7.88 -8.34
N ASN A 62 -13.99 -8.71 -9.36
CA ASN A 62 -13.23 -9.92 -9.59
C ASN A 62 -13.15 -10.79 -8.32
N GLU A 63 -11.96 -11.21 -7.92
CA GLU A 63 -11.72 -11.95 -6.70
C GLU A 63 -11.62 -11.08 -5.44
N HIS A 64 -11.72 -9.75 -5.56
CA HIS A 64 -11.37 -8.81 -4.49
C HIS A 64 -12.58 -8.14 -3.85
N LEU A 65 -12.53 -7.97 -2.52
CA LEU A 65 -13.36 -6.99 -1.83
C LEU A 65 -12.64 -5.64 -1.80
N VAL A 66 -13.24 -4.65 -2.45
CA VAL A 66 -12.67 -3.30 -2.64
C VAL A 66 -13.70 -2.23 -2.27
N VAL A 67 -14.33 -2.41 -1.11
CA VAL A 67 -15.44 -1.59 -0.57
C VAL A 67 -15.08 -0.11 -0.58
N THR A 68 -13.89 0.25 -0.10
CA THR A 68 -13.47 1.66 0.03
C THR A 68 -13.21 2.32 -1.32
N THR A 69 -12.64 1.59 -2.28
CA THR A 69 -12.47 2.04 -3.66
C THR A 69 -13.81 2.21 -4.36
N LYS A 70 -14.73 1.25 -4.22
CA LYS A 70 -16.11 1.40 -4.73
C LYS A 70 -16.79 2.63 -4.17
N PHE A 71 -16.69 2.86 -2.85
CA PHE A 71 -17.23 4.06 -2.23
C PHE A 71 -16.61 5.34 -2.82
N LEU A 72 -15.28 5.37 -2.99
CA LEU A 72 -14.58 6.52 -3.58
C LEU A 72 -15.02 6.78 -5.03
N VAL A 73 -15.13 5.73 -5.84
CA VAL A 73 -15.63 5.82 -7.22
C VAL A 73 -17.05 6.36 -7.25
N TRP A 74 -17.94 5.85 -6.40
CA TRP A 74 -19.32 6.34 -6.29
C TRP A 74 -19.37 7.81 -5.84
N LEU A 75 -18.54 8.19 -4.86
CA LEU A 75 -18.46 9.56 -4.37
C LEU A 75 -17.98 10.51 -5.48
N LEU A 76 -16.93 10.15 -6.21
CA LEU A 76 -16.44 10.94 -7.34
C LEU A 76 -17.45 10.98 -8.50
N TYR A 77 -18.17 9.89 -8.75
CA TYR A 77 -19.30 9.89 -9.67
C TYR A 77 -20.32 10.98 -9.30
N LYS A 78 -20.71 11.07 -8.02
CA LYS A 78 -21.64 12.11 -7.55
C LYS A 78 -21.07 13.53 -7.59
N LEU A 79 -19.78 13.69 -7.32
CA LEU A 79 -19.16 15.01 -7.22
C LEU A 79 -18.79 15.62 -8.57
N ASN A 80 -18.23 14.82 -9.49
CA ASN A 80 -17.67 15.33 -10.75
C ASN A 80 -17.97 14.43 -11.97
N GLY A 81 -18.86 13.45 -11.85
CA GLY A 81 -19.13 12.47 -12.91
C GLY A 81 -18.00 11.45 -13.07
N TRP A 82 -17.25 11.18 -12.00
CA TRP A 82 -16.10 10.27 -11.95
C TRP A 82 -15.00 10.68 -12.92
N ASN A 83 -14.46 11.88 -12.72
CA ASN A 83 -13.29 12.36 -13.45
C ASN A 83 -12.04 11.61 -12.97
N LEU A 84 -11.45 10.81 -13.86
CA LEU A 84 -10.35 9.92 -13.51
C LEU A 84 -9.05 10.68 -13.22
N VAL A 85 -8.84 11.85 -13.82
CA VAL A 85 -7.70 12.73 -13.49
C VAL A 85 -7.76 13.16 -12.02
N SER A 86 -8.95 13.57 -11.55
CA SER A 86 -9.18 13.90 -10.14
C SER A 86 -9.01 12.69 -9.23
N HIS A 87 -9.42 11.50 -9.68
CA HIS A 87 -9.24 10.26 -8.92
C HIS A 87 -7.76 9.90 -8.76
N VAL A 88 -6.96 9.98 -9.84
CA VAL A 88 -5.51 9.80 -9.80
C VAL A 88 -4.85 10.82 -8.88
N ALA A 89 -5.28 12.09 -8.91
CA ALA A 89 -4.78 13.10 -7.99
C ALA A 89 -5.02 12.74 -6.51
N LEU A 90 -6.20 12.21 -6.17
CA LEU A 90 -6.50 11.74 -4.82
C LEU A 90 -5.60 10.55 -4.43
N ASN A 91 -5.37 9.59 -5.34
CA ASN A 91 -4.44 8.48 -5.09
C ASN A 91 -3.03 8.99 -4.76
N LEU A 92 -2.52 9.96 -5.53
CA LEU A 92 -1.21 10.57 -5.28
C LEU A 92 -1.16 11.26 -3.91
N LEU A 93 -2.22 11.98 -3.52
CA LEU A 93 -2.28 12.61 -2.20
C LEU A 93 -2.29 11.58 -1.07
N THR A 94 -3.05 10.50 -1.21
CA THR A 94 -3.06 9.38 -0.25
C THR A 94 -1.68 8.75 -0.13
N TRP A 95 -1.02 8.50 -1.26
CA TRP A 95 0.33 7.94 -1.29
C TRP A 95 1.38 8.86 -0.63
N LEU A 96 1.36 10.17 -0.95
CA LEU A 96 2.23 11.14 -0.30
C LEU A 96 2.00 11.20 1.21
N ALA A 97 0.74 11.06 1.66
CA ALA A 97 0.43 11.00 3.08
C ALA A 97 1.02 9.77 3.77
N MET A 98 1.07 8.62 3.09
CA MET A 98 1.75 7.42 3.59
C MET A 98 3.26 7.61 3.70
N VAL A 99 3.89 8.23 2.70
CA VAL A 99 5.33 8.58 2.75
C VAL A 99 5.61 9.53 3.91
N ALA A 100 4.80 10.58 4.07
CA ALA A 100 4.92 11.53 5.17
C ALA A 100 4.75 10.84 6.54
N TRP A 101 3.84 9.86 6.63
CA TRP A 101 3.65 9.05 7.84
C TRP A 101 4.91 8.26 8.21
N VAL A 102 5.55 7.58 7.25
CA VAL A 102 6.80 6.83 7.50
C VAL A 102 7.93 7.75 7.95
N ILE A 103 8.07 8.92 7.32
CA ILE A 103 9.11 9.89 7.70
C ILE A 103 8.86 10.40 9.13
N ARG A 104 7.61 10.79 9.43
CA ARG A 104 7.22 11.21 10.78
C ARG A 104 7.46 10.10 11.81
N LEU A 105 7.17 8.84 11.47
CA LEU A 105 7.45 7.70 12.36
C LEU A 105 8.95 7.56 12.65
N GLY A 106 9.80 7.73 11.62
CA GLY A 106 11.26 7.73 11.77
C GLY A 106 11.77 8.85 12.66
N ILE A 107 11.31 10.08 12.44
CA ILE A 107 11.69 11.25 13.25
C ILE A 107 11.28 11.08 14.73
N LYS A 108 10.17 10.39 14.99
CA LYS A 108 9.67 10.14 16.34
C LYS A 108 10.31 8.95 17.05
N GLN A 109 11.26 8.26 16.42
CA GLN A 109 11.97 7.17 17.10
C GLN A 109 12.89 7.69 18.22
N PRO A 110 13.06 6.92 19.30
CA PRO A 110 14.00 7.25 20.37
C PRO A 110 15.45 7.46 19.90
N GLY A 111 16.17 8.30 20.64
CA GLY A 111 17.60 8.55 20.42
C GLY A 111 17.91 9.67 19.43
N ASN A 112 16.98 10.62 19.24
CA ASN A 112 17.12 11.77 18.34
C ASN A 112 17.59 11.35 16.95
N MET A 113 16.85 10.40 16.34
CA MET A 113 17.17 9.92 15.01
C MET A 113 17.22 11.10 14.04
N ASP A 114 18.28 11.13 13.22
CA ASP A 114 18.42 12.17 12.23
C ASP A 114 17.30 12.07 11.19
N SER A 115 16.55 13.16 10.99
CA SER A 115 15.47 13.23 10.00
C SER A 115 15.92 12.92 8.56
N GLY A 116 17.21 13.05 8.26
CA GLY A 116 17.76 12.71 6.97
C GLY A 116 17.85 11.21 6.72
N ILE A 117 17.84 10.35 7.76
CA ILE A 117 17.79 8.89 7.58
C ILE A 117 16.46 8.45 6.93
N PRO A 118 15.28 8.70 7.53
CA PRO A 118 14.03 8.33 6.89
C PRO A 118 13.87 9.01 5.52
N ALA A 119 14.25 10.28 5.38
CA ALA A 119 14.19 10.98 4.10
C ALA A 119 15.06 10.30 3.01
N ALA A 120 16.32 9.94 3.34
CA ALA A 120 17.26 9.34 2.39
C ALA A 120 16.85 7.93 1.91
N PHE A 121 16.07 7.19 2.71
CA PHE A 121 15.54 5.89 2.30
C PHE A 121 14.16 5.99 1.65
N SER A 122 13.36 7.01 2.00
CA SER A 122 12.09 7.28 1.33
C SER A 122 12.26 7.69 -0.13
N VAL A 123 13.45 8.12 -0.58
CA VAL A 123 13.69 8.44 -2.01
C VAL A 123 13.39 7.25 -2.93
N PHE A 124 13.67 6.02 -2.49
CA PHE A 124 13.44 4.80 -3.30
C PHE A 124 11.95 4.50 -3.52
N ILE A 125 11.09 4.99 -2.64
CA ILE A 125 9.64 4.92 -2.83
C ILE A 125 9.24 5.79 -4.04
N PHE A 126 10.00 6.82 -4.43
CA PHE A 126 9.67 7.64 -5.61
C PHE A 126 10.19 7.07 -6.94
N SER A 127 10.63 5.81 -6.96
CA SER A 127 11.00 5.08 -8.18
C SER A 127 9.77 4.71 -9.01
N THR A 128 9.98 4.24 -10.23
CA THR A 128 8.93 3.80 -11.16
C THR A 128 8.55 2.32 -11.01
N ILE A 129 9.05 1.64 -9.97
CA ILE A 129 8.88 0.19 -9.79
C ILE A 129 7.42 -0.24 -9.58
N PHE A 130 6.60 0.62 -8.95
CA PHE A 130 5.15 0.43 -8.77
C PHE A 130 4.31 1.43 -9.57
N HIS A 131 4.78 1.79 -10.77
CA HIS A 131 4.12 2.77 -11.64
C HIS A 131 2.62 2.50 -11.82
N GLU A 132 2.19 1.24 -11.95
CA GLU A 132 0.77 0.87 -12.11
C GLU A 132 -0.09 1.51 -11.01
N ASN A 133 0.36 1.46 -9.74
CA ASN A 133 -0.43 1.98 -8.64
C ASN A 133 -0.52 3.50 -8.63
N LEU A 134 0.45 4.20 -9.24
CA LEU A 134 0.54 5.65 -9.16
C LEU A 134 -0.30 6.38 -10.22
N TYR A 135 -0.43 5.84 -11.45
CA TYR A 135 -1.20 6.49 -12.52
C TYR A 135 -2.58 5.86 -12.76
N TRP A 136 -2.84 4.65 -12.25
CA TRP A 136 -4.10 3.97 -12.47
C TRP A 136 -5.07 4.25 -11.32
N ALA A 137 -6.23 4.83 -11.62
CA ALA A 137 -7.13 5.31 -10.59
C ALA A 137 -7.74 4.17 -9.76
N PHE A 138 -8.05 3.03 -10.39
CA PHE A 138 -8.56 1.85 -9.69
C PHE A 138 -7.62 1.29 -8.61
N GLN A 139 -6.31 1.56 -8.71
CA GLN A 139 -5.33 1.13 -7.72
C GLN A 139 -5.43 1.92 -6.40
N SER A 140 -6.43 2.80 -6.25
CA SER A 140 -6.85 3.36 -4.96
C SER A 140 -7.07 2.27 -3.90
N ALA A 141 -7.38 1.03 -4.30
CA ALA A 141 -7.53 -0.11 -3.39
C ALA A 141 -6.25 -0.39 -2.58
N PHE A 142 -5.08 -0.33 -3.23
CA PHE A 142 -3.78 -0.51 -2.57
C PHE A 142 -3.49 0.67 -1.64
N HIS A 143 -3.63 1.90 -2.15
CA HIS A 143 -3.39 3.14 -1.40
C HIS A 143 -4.24 3.23 -0.13
N LEU A 144 -5.56 3.04 -0.27
CA LEU A 144 -6.49 3.13 0.84
C LEU A 144 -6.26 2.03 1.86
N CYS A 145 -5.94 0.80 1.42
CA CYS A 145 -5.61 -0.30 2.34
C CYS A 145 -4.41 0.07 3.22
N LEU A 146 -3.29 0.48 2.62
CA LEU A 146 -2.07 0.83 3.33
C LEU A 146 -2.25 2.10 4.19
N PHE A 147 -2.92 3.11 3.66
CA PHE A 147 -3.17 4.37 4.37
C PHE A 147 -4.00 4.15 5.64
N PHE A 148 -5.11 3.41 5.53
CA PHE A 148 -5.94 3.10 6.69
C PHE A 148 -5.22 2.19 7.69
N PHE A 149 -4.41 1.25 7.21
CA PHE A 149 -3.54 0.45 8.08
C PHE A 149 -2.55 1.32 8.88
N PHE A 150 -1.84 2.26 8.24
CA PHE A 150 -0.90 3.15 8.92
C PHE A 150 -1.58 4.11 9.91
N ILE A 151 -2.76 4.63 9.58
CA ILE A 151 -3.56 5.42 10.53
C ILE A 151 -3.99 4.56 11.73
N ALA A 152 -4.45 3.33 11.49
CA ALA A 152 -4.82 2.40 12.55
C ALA A 152 -3.65 2.12 13.49
N VAL A 153 -2.44 1.91 12.96
CA VAL A 153 -1.20 1.77 13.75
C VAL A 153 -0.93 3.03 14.58
N GLU A 154 -1.00 4.24 13.99
CA GLU A 154 -0.73 5.48 14.72
C GLU A 154 -1.69 5.70 15.90
N LEU A 155 -2.98 5.39 15.69
CA LEU A 155 -4.04 5.64 16.65
C LEU A 155 -4.12 4.57 17.75
N LEU A 156 -3.99 3.29 17.40
CA LEU A 156 -4.11 2.19 18.36
C LEU A 156 -2.93 2.15 19.34
N PHE A 157 -1.74 2.52 18.89
CA PHE A 157 -0.55 2.63 19.74
C PHE A 157 -0.34 4.06 20.28
N ASP A 158 -1.35 4.94 20.30
CA ASP A 158 -1.18 6.27 20.89
C ASP A 158 -0.97 6.21 22.41
N GLU A 159 -0.08 7.05 22.95
CA GLU A 159 0.25 7.03 24.38
C GLU A 159 -0.95 7.30 25.29
N LYS A 160 -1.88 8.17 24.87
CA LYS A 160 -3.03 8.55 25.69
C LYS A 160 -4.06 7.41 25.83
N GLN A 161 -4.05 6.44 24.92
CA GLN A 161 -4.96 5.27 24.93
C GLN A 161 -6.43 5.65 25.19
N SER A 162 -6.90 6.76 24.62
CA SER A 162 -8.28 7.22 24.81
C SER A 162 -9.25 6.36 24.00
N SER A 163 -10.45 6.11 24.52
CA SER A 163 -11.44 5.24 23.85
C SER A 163 -11.79 5.74 22.45
N ARG A 164 -11.87 7.06 22.23
CA ARG A 164 -12.08 7.65 20.90
C ARG A 164 -10.99 7.23 19.93
N ARG A 165 -9.70 7.37 20.30
CA ARG A 165 -8.58 7.00 19.44
C ARG A 165 -8.55 5.50 19.16
N ILE A 166 -8.83 4.68 20.16
CA ILE A 166 -8.87 3.22 20.02
C ILE A 166 -9.98 2.80 19.06
N LEU A 167 -11.21 3.29 19.25
CA LEU A 167 -12.34 2.98 18.38
C LEU A 167 -12.14 3.51 16.96
N THR A 168 -11.61 4.72 16.82
CA THR A 168 -11.28 5.28 15.50
C THR A 168 -10.19 4.46 14.81
N GLY A 169 -9.14 4.05 15.53
CA GLY A 169 -8.08 3.18 15.00
C GLY A 169 -8.61 1.81 14.57
N ALA A 170 -9.50 1.19 15.36
CA ALA A 170 -10.15 -0.06 15.01
C ALA A 170 -11.06 0.08 13.78
N ALA A 171 -11.79 1.19 13.65
CA ALA A 171 -12.57 1.49 12.45
C ALA A 171 -11.69 1.63 11.20
N PHE A 172 -10.54 2.32 11.30
CA PHE A 172 -9.57 2.38 10.21
C PHE A 172 -8.99 1.00 9.85
N ALA A 173 -8.73 0.14 10.84
CA ALA A 173 -8.31 -1.24 10.57
C ALA A 173 -9.41 -2.03 9.81
N ALA A 174 -10.68 -1.86 10.15
CA ALA A 174 -11.80 -2.44 9.41
C ALA A 174 -11.88 -1.91 7.96
N LEU A 175 -11.71 -0.60 7.76
CA LEU A 175 -11.64 -0.02 6.41
C LEU A 175 -10.48 -0.60 5.60
N SER A 176 -9.31 -0.80 6.22
CA SER A 176 -8.16 -1.47 5.56
C SER A 176 -8.50 -2.90 5.12
N ILE A 177 -9.14 -3.69 5.99
CA ILE A 177 -9.56 -5.08 5.69
C ILE A 177 -10.43 -5.14 4.44
N PHE A 178 -11.36 -4.19 4.30
CA PHE A 178 -12.29 -4.13 3.18
C PHE A 178 -11.80 -3.30 1.98
N SER A 179 -10.56 -2.80 2.01
CA SER A 179 -9.98 -2.04 0.90
C SER A 179 -9.33 -2.93 -0.16
N MET A 180 -8.65 -4.02 0.26
CA MET A 180 -7.97 -4.95 -0.64
C MET A 180 -7.71 -6.31 0.04
N SER A 181 -7.53 -7.38 -0.74
CA SER A 181 -7.38 -8.75 -0.22
C SER A 181 -6.20 -8.99 0.73
N PHE A 182 -5.18 -8.13 0.76
CA PHE A 182 -4.06 -8.26 1.71
C PHE A 182 -4.30 -7.52 3.04
N GLY A 183 -5.31 -6.66 3.12
CA GLY A 183 -5.72 -5.95 4.33
C GLY A 183 -6.01 -6.86 5.53
N PRO A 184 -6.70 -8.01 5.37
CA PRO A 184 -6.89 -8.99 6.44
C PRO A 184 -5.57 -9.46 7.08
N GLY A 185 -4.55 -9.77 6.26
CA GLY A 185 -3.25 -10.22 6.75
C GLY A 185 -2.56 -9.17 7.61
N SER A 186 -2.48 -7.92 7.12
CA SER A 186 -1.90 -6.80 7.86
C SER A 186 -2.64 -6.51 9.16
N CYS A 187 -3.97 -6.48 9.11
CA CYS A 187 -4.79 -6.15 10.28
C CYS A 187 -4.86 -7.28 11.32
N ALA A 188 -4.66 -8.54 10.94
CA ALA A 188 -4.50 -9.64 11.89
C ALA A 188 -3.22 -9.45 12.73
N VAL A 189 -2.10 -9.09 12.09
CA VAL A 189 -0.86 -8.74 12.80
C VAL A 189 -1.04 -7.52 13.70
N LEU A 190 -1.75 -6.49 13.23
CA LEU A 190 -2.07 -5.31 14.03
C LEU A 190 -2.85 -5.67 15.30
N LEU A 191 -3.90 -6.48 15.16
CA LEU A 191 -4.70 -6.94 16.29
C LEU A 191 -3.84 -7.67 17.32
N LEU A 192 -3.06 -8.66 16.88
CA LEU A 192 -2.20 -9.45 17.76
C LEU A 192 -1.13 -8.59 18.44
N SER A 193 -0.47 -7.71 17.69
CA SER A 193 0.57 -6.82 18.20
C SER A 193 0.01 -5.81 19.20
N TRP A 194 -1.19 -5.27 18.94
CA TRP A 194 -1.87 -4.36 19.85
C TRP A 194 -2.34 -5.06 21.13
N LEU A 195 -2.92 -6.26 21.03
CA LEU A 195 -3.28 -7.07 22.20
C LEU A 195 -2.06 -7.39 23.08
N PHE A 196 -0.94 -7.74 22.46
CA PHE A 196 0.33 -7.94 23.16
C PHE A 196 0.78 -6.66 23.89
N PHE A 197 0.77 -5.51 23.21
CA PHE A 197 1.07 -4.21 23.81
C PHE A 197 0.17 -3.89 25.02
N LYS A 198 -1.13 -4.15 24.91
CA LYS A 198 -2.08 -3.95 26.02
C LYS A 198 -1.80 -4.88 27.19
N LEU A 199 -1.49 -6.15 26.92
CA LEU A 199 -1.12 -7.11 27.96
C LEU A 199 0.15 -6.68 28.71
N VAL A 200 1.16 -6.19 27.98
CA VAL A 200 2.40 -5.66 28.60
C VAL A 200 2.10 -4.46 29.50
N ARG A 201 1.25 -3.52 29.05
CA ARG A 201 0.85 -2.36 29.87
C ARG A 201 0.06 -2.75 31.12
N PHE A 202 -0.87 -3.70 30.99
CA PHE A 202 -1.64 -4.24 32.10
C PHE A 202 -0.73 -4.90 33.14
N ARG A 203 0.18 -5.78 32.71
CA ARG A 203 1.16 -6.42 33.61
C ARG A 203 2.11 -5.44 34.29
N ALA A 204 2.43 -4.32 33.63
CA ALA A 204 3.23 -3.25 34.21
C ALA A 204 2.44 -2.34 35.18
N GLY A 205 1.17 -2.65 35.49
CA GLY A 205 0.33 -1.86 36.38
C GLY A 205 -0.09 -0.50 35.82
N ARG A 206 0.08 -0.28 34.50
CA ARG A 206 -0.25 1.00 33.85
C ARG A 206 -1.73 1.12 33.47
N GLU A 207 -2.50 0.05 33.64
CA GLU A 207 -3.91 -0.03 33.29
C GLU A 207 -4.68 -0.90 34.29
N ASN A 208 -5.90 -0.48 34.65
CA ASN A 208 -6.83 -1.31 35.44
C ASN A 208 -7.43 -2.43 34.57
N SER A 209 -7.71 -3.59 35.17
CA SER A 209 -8.27 -4.79 34.53
C SER A 209 -9.54 -4.49 33.75
N THR A 210 -10.48 -3.74 34.32
CA THR A 210 -11.74 -3.39 33.64
C THR A 210 -11.48 -2.60 32.36
N ARG A 211 -10.61 -1.58 32.40
CA ARG A 211 -10.27 -0.77 31.22
C ARG A 211 -9.56 -1.60 30.17
N PHE A 212 -8.62 -2.46 30.58
CA PHE A 212 -7.94 -3.39 29.69
C PHE A 212 -8.93 -4.31 28.98
N LEU A 213 -9.80 -5.00 29.72
CA LEU A 213 -10.78 -5.94 29.17
C LEU A 213 -11.76 -5.27 28.22
N CYS A 214 -12.33 -4.10 28.59
CA CYS A 214 -13.26 -3.39 27.72
C CYS A 214 -12.61 -2.92 26.42
N GLN A 215 -11.39 -2.38 26.48
CA GLN A 215 -10.67 -1.93 25.27
C GLN A 215 -10.25 -3.13 24.40
N ALA A 216 -9.76 -4.21 25.01
CA ALA A 216 -9.39 -5.44 24.31
C ALA A 216 -10.59 -6.07 23.59
N ALA A 217 -11.73 -6.18 24.29
CA ALA A 217 -12.97 -6.67 23.72
C ALA A 217 -13.43 -5.78 22.56
N ALA A 218 -13.47 -4.46 22.74
CA ALA A 218 -13.93 -3.54 21.69
C ALA A 218 -13.09 -3.64 20.40
N VAL A 219 -11.76 -3.64 20.51
CA VAL A 219 -10.87 -3.77 19.33
C VAL A 219 -10.99 -5.15 18.70
N THR A 220 -11.07 -6.21 19.51
CA THR A 220 -11.22 -7.59 19.00
C THR A 220 -12.55 -7.78 18.30
N ILE A 221 -13.65 -7.22 18.81
CA ILE A 221 -14.97 -7.28 18.17
C ILE A 221 -14.93 -6.56 16.82
N VAL A 222 -14.38 -5.34 16.75
CA VAL A 222 -14.36 -4.57 15.50
C VAL A 222 -13.41 -5.18 14.47
N ILE A 223 -12.14 -5.43 14.83
CA ILE A 223 -11.14 -5.94 13.89
C ILE A 223 -11.39 -7.43 13.62
N GLY A 224 -11.56 -8.24 14.67
CA GLY A 224 -11.83 -9.67 14.54
C GLY A 224 -13.16 -9.98 13.85
N GLY A 225 -14.21 -9.21 14.13
CA GLY A 225 -15.48 -9.31 13.41
C GLY A 225 -15.36 -8.94 11.93
N SER A 226 -14.56 -7.91 11.61
CA SER A 226 -14.28 -7.55 10.20
C SER A 226 -13.47 -8.63 9.48
N LEU A 227 -12.47 -9.22 10.15
CA LEU A 227 -11.71 -10.36 9.61
C LEU A 227 -12.62 -11.56 9.36
N ALA A 228 -13.47 -11.91 10.32
CA ALA A 228 -14.44 -13.00 10.18
C ALA A 228 -15.41 -12.73 9.02
N GLY A 229 -15.97 -11.51 8.93
CA GLY A 229 -16.84 -11.11 7.82
C GLY A 229 -16.15 -11.20 6.46
N TRP A 230 -14.89 -10.78 6.36
CA TRP A 230 -14.10 -10.93 5.14
C TRP A 230 -13.91 -12.40 4.77
N VAL A 231 -13.60 -13.27 5.73
CA VAL A 231 -13.43 -14.72 5.49
C VAL A 231 -14.75 -15.37 5.05
N ILE A 232 -15.87 -15.06 5.72
CA ILE A 232 -17.20 -15.59 5.38
C ILE A 232 -17.62 -15.18 3.96
N SER A 233 -17.17 -14.01 3.49
CA SER A 233 -17.48 -13.53 2.15
C SER A 233 -16.67 -14.20 1.02
N LEU A 234 -15.74 -15.11 1.34
CA LEU A 234 -14.93 -15.79 0.32
C LEU A 234 -15.79 -16.75 -0.49
N PRO A 235 -15.71 -16.74 -1.84
CA PRO A 235 -16.45 -17.67 -2.68
C PRO A 235 -15.95 -19.11 -2.46
N GLU A 236 -16.87 -20.07 -2.45
CA GLU A 236 -16.56 -21.49 -2.22
C GLU A 236 -15.63 -22.09 -3.30
N THR A 237 -15.71 -21.61 -4.54
CA THR A 237 -15.15 -22.27 -5.72
C THR A 237 -13.70 -21.91 -6.07
N ASN A 238 -13.06 -20.99 -5.35
CA ASN A 238 -11.72 -20.48 -5.70
C ASN A 238 -10.57 -21.01 -4.83
N GLN A 239 -10.81 -22.09 -4.06
CA GLN A 239 -9.80 -22.61 -3.12
C GLN A 239 -8.66 -23.43 -3.76
N SER A 240 -8.75 -23.77 -5.05
CA SER A 240 -7.85 -24.73 -5.71
C SER A 240 -6.41 -24.24 -5.96
N SER A 241 -6.04 -23.02 -5.55
CA SER A 241 -4.68 -22.48 -5.76
C SER A 241 -4.01 -21.88 -4.52
N ILE A 242 -4.59 -22.03 -3.31
CA ILE A 242 -3.93 -21.55 -2.08
C ILE A 242 -2.69 -22.41 -1.83
N ILE A 243 -1.51 -21.79 -1.85
CA ILE A 243 -0.24 -22.43 -1.54
C ILE A 243 0.18 -22.02 -0.13
N TRP A 244 0.19 -22.99 0.78
CA TRP A 244 0.52 -22.77 2.18
C TRP A 244 2.05 -22.61 2.41
N PRO A 245 2.47 -22.02 3.55
CA PRO A 245 3.89 -21.81 3.88
C PRO A 245 4.72 -23.08 4.14
N ASP A 246 4.10 -24.26 4.11
CA ASP A 246 4.80 -25.55 4.14
C ASP A 246 5.49 -25.87 2.80
N ARG A 247 5.11 -25.18 1.71
CA ARG A 247 5.68 -25.38 0.37
C ARG A 247 6.79 -24.37 0.05
N LEU A 248 7.84 -24.84 -0.62
CA LEU A 248 8.96 -23.98 -1.04
C LEU A 248 8.53 -22.90 -2.04
N SER A 249 7.52 -23.16 -2.88
CA SER A 249 6.98 -22.19 -3.84
C SER A 249 6.43 -20.94 -3.15
N PHE A 250 5.79 -21.09 -1.97
CA PHE A 250 5.36 -19.96 -1.15
C PHE A 250 6.55 -19.08 -0.77
N TRP A 251 7.60 -19.67 -0.18
CA TRP A 251 8.79 -18.93 0.26
C TRP A 251 9.54 -18.30 -0.90
N ASN A 252 9.61 -18.99 -2.05
CA ASN A 252 10.23 -18.46 -3.24
C ASN A 252 9.48 -17.22 -3.74
N PHE A 253 8.15 -17.26 -3.82
CA PHE A 253 7.34 -16.10 -4.21
C PHE A 253 7.45 -14.97 -3.18
N PHE A 254 7.28 -15.29 -1.90
CA PHE A 254 7.31 -14.34 -0.78
C PHE A 254 8.63 -13.55 -0.72
N THR A 255 9.76 -14.26 -0.72
CA THR A 255 11.08 -13.63 -0.66
C THR A 255 11.41 -12.83 -1.94
N ASN A 256 10.95 -13.30 -3.10
CA ASN A 256 11.08 -12.54 -4.34
C ASN A 256 10.25 -11.26 -4.34
N GLN A 257 9.07 -11.27 -3.73
CA GLN A 257 8.27 -10.07 -3.58
C GLN A 257 8.91 -9.06 -2.62
N ILE A 258 9.50 -9.52 -1.51
CA ILE A 258 10.25 -8.64 -0.60
C ILE A 258 11.44 -8.00 -1.32
N SER A 259 12.25 -8.79 -2.03
CA SER A 259 13.38 -8.22 -2.79
C SER A 259 12.95 -7.29 -3.92
N TRP A 260 11.74 -7.46 -4.47
CA TRP A 260 11.18 -6.50 -5.41
C TRP A 260 10.97 -5.13 -4.77
N GLY A 261 10.47 -5.06 -3.54
CA GLY A 261 10.43 -3.83 -2.76
C GLY A 261 11.81 -3.19 -2.49
N PHE A 262 12.91 -3.91 -2.69
CA PHE A 262 14.28 -3.39 -2.61
C PHE A 262 14.88 -3.06 -4.00
N GLY A 263 14.11 -3.11 -5.08
CA GLY A 263 14.56 -2.82 -6.46
C GLY A 263 15.09 -4.04 -7.22
N ILE A 264 15.12 -5.23 -6.62
CA ILE A 264 15.75 -6.39 -7.26
C ILE A 264 14.76 -7.02 -8.24
N GLY A 265 14.90 -6.71 -9.54
CA GLY A 265 14.04 -7.26 -10.60
C GLY A 265 14.27 -8.74 -10.91
N THR A 266 15.48 -9.26 -10.67
CA THR A 266 15.80 -10.68 -10.91
C THR A 266 15.09 -11.59 -9.91
N THR A 267 14.57 -12.73 -10.38
CA THR A 267 14.01 -13.77 -9.52
C THR A 267 15.13 -14.60 -8.89
N SER A 268 15.35 -14.44 -7.59
CA SER A 268 16.38 -15.15 -6.84
C SER A 268 15.97 -15.34 -5.38
N PHE A 269 15.85 -16.59 -4.95
CA PHE A 269 15.53 -16.93 -3.56
C PHE A 269 16.59 -16.38 -2.60
N LEU A 270 17.88 -16.43 -2.96
CA LEU A 270 18.97 -15.97 -2.10
C LEU A 270 18.93 -14.45 -1.90
N LEU A 271 18.70 -13.67 -2.96
CA LEU A 271 18.57 -12.21 -2.85
C LEU A 271 17.29 -11.85 -2.08
N GLY A 272 16.21 -12.58 -2.33
CA GLY A 272 14.98 -12.49 -1.55
C GLY A 272 15.18 -12.72 -0.05
N LEU A 273 15.90 -13.79 0.30
CA LEU A 273 16.22 -14.13 1.68
C LEU A 273 17.11 -13.08 2.33
N LEU A 274 18.10 -12.54 1.60
CA LEU A 274 18.94 -11.44 2.09
C LEU A 274 18.10 -10.20 2.43
N CYS A 275 17.20 -9.77 1.55
CA CYS A 275 16.29 -8.66 1.82
C CYS A 275 15.38 -8.95 3.01
N PHE A 276 14.82 -10.17 3.10
CA PHE A 276 14.02 -10.57 4.26
C PHE A 276 14.81 -10.51 5.57
N LEU A 277 16.08 -10.93 5.57
CA LEU A 277 16.97 -10.83 6.74
C LEU A 277 17.21 -9.37 7.14
N ILE A 278 17.42 -8.46 6.17
CA ILE A 278 17.54 -7.01 6.42
C ILE A 278 16.30 -6.49 7.14
N VAL A 279 15.11 -6.95 6.78
CA VAL A 279 13.84 -6.53 7.39
C VAL A 279 13.64 -7.13 8.80
N ILE A 280 13.92 -8.42 8.98
CA ILE A 280 13.53 -9.17 10.19
C ILE A 280 14.55 -9.10 11.33
N LEU A 281 15.84 -8.89 11.02
CA LEU A 281 16.90 -8.90 12.02
C LEU A 281 16.76 -7.79 13.08
N PRO A 282 16.44 -6.51 12.76
CA PRO A 282 16.29 -5.50 13.79
C PRO A 282 15.16 -5.79 14.78
N PRO A 283 13.93 -6.13 14.35
CA PRO A 283 12.90 -6.60 15.27
C PRO A 283 13.37 -7.78 16.12
N ALA A 284 14.03 -8.80 15.53
CA ALA A 284 14.51 -9.97 16.26
C ALA A 284 15.54 -9.62 17.34
N ILE A 285 16.53 -8.76 17.02
CA ILE A 285 17.49 -8.24 18.00
C ILE A 285 16.75 -7.51 19.12
N ARG A 286 15.79 -6.64 18.79
CA ARG A 286 15.04 -5.91 19.80
C ARG A 286 14.20 -6.82 20.70
N PHE A 287 13.57 -7.85 20.14
CA PHE A 287 12.85 -8.87 20.93
C PHE A 287 13.78 -9.65 21.86
N SER A 288 15.03 -9.91 21.46
CA SER A 288 16.02 -10.53 22.34
C SER A 288 16.37 -9.64 23.54
N GLU A 289 16.45 -8.33 23.34
CA GLU A 289 16.66 -7.36 24.43
C GLU A 289 15.46 -7.28 25.38
N ILE A 290 14.24 -7.53 24.89
CA ILE A 290 13.05 -7.62 25.76
C ILE A 290 13.14 -8.80 26.71
N ARG A 291 13.63 -9.95 26.22
CA ARG A 291 13.89 -11.11 27.08
C ARG A 291 14.96 -10.80 28.14
N ALA A 292 15.87 -9.87 27.84
CA ALA A 292 16.86 -9.34 28.79
C ALA A 292 16.31 -8.20 29.69
N GLY A 293 14.99 -7.98 29.72
CA GLY A 293 14.32 -7.05 30.64
C GLY A 293 14.09 -5.63 30.09
N ARG A 294 14.46 -5.33 28.84
CA ARG A 294 14.23 -4.00 28.24
C ARG A 294 12.80 -3.88 27.72
N SER A 295 12.09 -2.80 28.06
CA SER A 295 10.78 -2.54 27.47
C SER A 295 10.89 -1.95 26.05
N LEU A 296 9.88 -2.20 25.22
CA LEU A 296 9.70 -1.50 23.95
C LEU A 296 9.05 -0.14 24.18
N GLU A 297 9.53 0.85 23.46
CA GLU A 297 8.89 2.15 23.37
C GLU A 297 7.70 2.11 22.41
N ILE A 298 6.78 3.07 22.56
CA ILE A 298 5.57 3.15 21.73
C ILE A 298 5.92 3.29 20.24
N ALA A 299 6.94 4.10 19.92
CA ALA A 299 7.40 4.29 18.54
C ALA A 299 7.94 2.98 17.92
N GLU A 300 8.52 2.09 18.74
CA GLU A 300 9.03 0.78 18.32
C GLU A 300 7.88 -0.21 18.07
N TYR A 301 6.84 -0.20 18.92
CA TYR A 301 5.61 -0.98 18.67
C TYR A 301 4.97 -0.59 17.32
N LYS A 302 4.87 0.70 17.03
CA LYS A 302 4.34 1.21 15.75
C LYS A 302 5.19 0.73 14.57
N LEU A 303 6.51 0.88 14.68
CA LEU A 303 7.47 0.49 13.64
C LEU A 303 7.40 -1.01 13.34
N PHE A 304 7.49 -1.85 14.38
CA PHE A 304 7.49 -3.30 14.19
C PHE A 304 6.14 -3.81 13.73
N THR A 305 5.03 -3.26 14.23
CA THR A 305 3.70 -3.63 13.73
C THR A 305 3.54 -3.27 12.26
N ALA A 306 4.05 -2.12 11.82
CA ALA A 306 4.03 -1.76 10.41
C ALA A 306 4.86 -2.74 9.55
N ILE A 307 6.08 -3.06 9.98
CA ILE A 307 6.95 -4.03 9.28
C ILE A 307 6.26 -5.40 9.19
N PHE A 308 5.79 -5.96 10.31
CA PHE A 308 5.15 -7.27 10.31
C PHE A 308 3.82 -7.27 9.55
N GLY A 309 3.06 -6.18 9.57
CA GLY A 309 1.84 -6.05 8.80
C GLY A 309 2.11 -6.07 7.29
N LEU A 310 3.14 -5.35 6.82
CA LEU A 310 3.55 -5.40 5.40
C LEU A 310 4.12 -6.77 5.00
N LEU A 311 4.86 -7.44 5.89
CA LEU A 311 5.28 -8.83 5.66
C LEU A 311 4.07 -9.78 5.60
N ALA A 312 3.05 -9.59 6.44
CA ALA A 312 1.82 -10.38 6.36
C ALA A 312 1.05 -10.10 5.06
N ALA A 313 1.01 -8.85 4.58
CA ALA A 313 0.46 -8.53 3.27
C ALA A 313 1.20 -9.28 2.15
N ALA A 314 2.54 -9.28 2.17
CA ALA A 314 3.36 -10.05 1.24
C ALA A 314 3.09 -11.56 1.33
N ALA A 315 2.88 -12.09 2.54
CA ALA A 315 2.50 -13.48 2.73
C ALA A 315 1.13 -13.78 2.10
N ILE A 316 0.12 -12.90 2.23
CA ILE A 316 -1.18 -13.09 1.56
C ILE A 316 -1.04 -13.12 0.03
N PHE A 317 -0.18 -12.29 -0.55
CA PHE A 317 0.10 -12.37 -1.98
C PHE A 317 0.71 -13.71 -2.37
N ALA A 318 1.70 -14.19 -1.60
CA ALA A 318 2.31 -15.50 -1.84
C ALA A 318 1.30 -16.65 -1.70
N LEU A 319 0.41 -16.61 -0.71
CA LEU A 319 -0.67 -17.61 -0.53
C LEU A 319 -1.55 -17.69 -1.78
N GLY A 320 -1.96 -16.55 -2.32
CA GLY A 320 -2.92 -16.47 -3.44
C GLY A 320 -2.31 -16.54 -4.85
N ARG A 321 -0.99 -16.37 -5.00
CA ARG A 321 -0.35 -16.24 -6.33
C ARG A 321 0.83 -17.18 -6.59
N SER A 322 1.38 -17.85 -5.57
CA SER A 322 2.55 -18.72 -5.78
C SER A 322 2.25 -20.05 -6.48
N GLY A 323 0.97 -20.37 -6.73
CA GLY A 323 0.57 -21.45 -7.63
C GLY A 323 0.71 -21.12 -9.12
N GLY A 324 0.93 -19.85 -9.46
CA GLY A 324 1.12 -19.36 -10.83
C GLY A 324 2.59 -19.14 -11.21
N LEU A 325 2.83 -18.21 -12.13
CA LEU A 325 4.18 -17.86 -12.58
C LEU A 325 4.96 -17.12 -11.49
N LEU A 326 6.17 -17.56 -11.17
CA LEU A 326 7.05 -16.90 -10.19
C LEU A 326 7.36 -15.44 -10.57
N SER A 327 7.40 -15.12 -11.87
CA SER A 327 7.58 -13.74 -12.35
C SER A 327 6.48 -12.79 -11.87
N ALA A 328 5.28 -13.29 -11.53
CA ALA A 328 4.22 -12.48 -10.95
C ALA A 328 4.59 -11.90 -9.57
N SER A 329 5.59 -12.47 -8.87
CA SER A 329 6.14 -11.86 -7.64
C SER A 329 6.80 -10.50 -7.88
N LYS A 330 7.10 -10.16 -9.14
CA LYS A 330 7.69 -8.89 -9.58
C LYS A 330 6.69 -7.97 -10.28
N PHE A 331 5.38 -8.22 -10.14
CA PHE A 331 4.38 -7.28 -10.66
C PHE A 331 4.47 -5.93 -9.95
N SER A 332 4.38 -4.85 -10.73
CA SER A 332 4.51 -3.47 -10.26
C SER A 332 3.56 -3.18 -9.10
N ARG A 333 2.29 -3.59 -9.20
CA ARG A 333 1.29 -3.40 -8.13
C ARG A 333 1.66 -3.96 -6.75
N TYR A 334 2.50 -5.00 -6.69
CA TYR A 334 2.96 -5.58 -5.43
C TYR A 334 4.17 -4.86 -4.82
N ALA A 335 4.93 -4.15 -5.65
CA ALA A 335 6.14 -3.46 -5.21
C ALA A 335 5.80 -2.35 -4.21
N GLU A 336 4.66 -1.67 -4.33
CA GLU A 336 4.28 -0.60 -3.40
C GLU A 336 4.23 -1.09 -1.94
N VAL A 337 3.57 -2.23 -1.69
CA VAL A 337 3.43 -2.81 -0.35
C VAL A 337 4.80 -3.11 0.26
N THR A 338 5.73 -3.64 -0.53
CA THR A 338 7.05 -4.05 -0.05
C THR A 338 8.08 -2.92 -0.09
N ALA A 339 7.92 -1.89 -0.92
CA ALA A 339 8.82 -0.74 -1.00
C ALA A 339 8.84 0.08 0.29
N PHE A 340 7.72 0.14 1.01
CA PHE A 340 7.67 0.74 2.35
C PHE A 340 8.55 0.00 3.38
N LEU A 341 8.91 -1.27 3.15
CA LEU A 341 9.86 -1.99 4.02
C LEU A 341 11.27 -1.37 3.96
N VAL A 342 11.66 -0.68 2.89
CA VAL A 342 12.98 -0.06 2.75
C VAL A 342 13.23 1.00 3.83
N PRO A 343 12.47 2.11 3.90
CA PRO A 343 12.66 3.09 4.96
C PRO A 343 12.33 2.55 6.35
N LEU A 344 11.31 1.68 6.50
CA LEU A 344 11.00 1.09 7.81
C LEU A 344 12.15 0.22 8.34
N SER A 345 12.82 -0.56 7.49
CA SER A 345 13.98 -1.35 7.88
C SER A 345 15.16 -0.46 8.24
N ALA A 346 15.41 0.60 7.47
CA ALA A 346 16.45 1.57 7.80
C ALA A 346 16.21 2.25 9.15
N ILE A 347 14.98 2.68 9.42
CA ILE A 347 14.56 3.22 10.72
C ILE A 347 14.81 2.16 11.81
N ALA A 348 14.41 0.90 11.60
CA ALA A 348 14.57 -0.16 12.60
C ALA A 348 16.06 -0.46 12.91
N TRP A 349 16.91 -0.55 11.89
CA TRP A 349 18.36 -0.68 12.06
C TRP A 349 18.96 0.53 12.79
N ALA A 350 18.52 1.74 12.45
CA ALA A 350 18.99 2.97 13.09
C ALA A 350 18.62 3.03 14.58
N THR A 351 17.42 2.54 14.95
CA THR A 351 16.94 2.44 16.34
C THR A 351 17.72 1.40 17.12
N VAL A 352 17.86 0.18 16.60
CA VAL A 352 18.54 -0.94 17.30
C VAL A 352 20.02 -0.66 17.50
N LEU A 353 20.69 -0.04 16.51
CA LEU A 353 22.12 0.26 16.57
C LEU A 353 22.42 1.66 17.13
N ASN A 354 21.48 2.29 17.85
CA ASN A 354 21.67 3.65 18.36
C ASN A 354 22.87 3.80 19.30
N ARG A 355 23.25 2.73 20.02
CA ARG A 355 24.42 2.66 20.91
C ARG A 355 25.73 2.35 20.18
N LEU A 356 25.68 1.93 18.92
CA LEU A 356 26.82 1.51 18.11
C LEU A 356 26.93 2.37 16.83
N PRO A 357 27.30 3.66 16.94
CA PRO A 357 27.17 4.62 15.84
C PRO A 357 27.98 4.26 14.58
N LEU A 358 29.15 3.63 14.74
CA LEU A 358 29.96 3.17 13.62
C LEU A 358 29.30 2.00 12.88
N LEU A 359 28.81 1.00 13.62
CA LEU A 359 28.11 -0.14 13.03
C LEU A 359 26.80 0.32 12.37
N ARG A 360 26.03 1.19 13.05
CA ARG A 360 24.83 1.83 12.50
C ARG A 360 25.12 2.48 11.16
N LYS A 361 26.18 3.30 11.07
CA LYS A 361 26.57 3.96 9.82
C LYS A 361 26.91 2.94 8.74
N ARG A 362 27.72 1.92 9.04
CA ARG A 362 28.12 0.89 8.07
C ARG A 362 26.91 0.11 7.52
N VAL A 363 26.02 -0.33 8.41
CA VAL A 363 24.80 -1.05 8.03
C VAL A 363 23.89 -0.19 7.16
N LEU A 364 23.62 1.06 7.57
CA LEU A 364 22.78 1.97 6.79
C LEU A 364 23.40 2.30 5.43
N VAL A 365 24.71 2.55 5.35
CA VAL A 365 25.39 2.76 4.07
C VAL A 365 25.33 1.51 3.20
N GLY A 366 25.48 0.31 3.78
CA GLY A 366 25.36 -0.95 3.06
C GLY A 366 23.97 -1.17 2.48
N ILE A 367 22.91 -0.97 3.28
CA ILE A 367 21.52 -1.10 2.82
C ILE A 367 21.21 -0.03 1.76
N TRP A 368 21.64 1.22 1.98
CA TRP A 368 21.43 2.29 1.01
C TRP A 368 22.15 2.00 -0.31
N GLY A 369 23.38 1.50 -0.26
CA GLY A 369 24.15 1.08 -1.44
C GLY A 369 23.48 -0.07 -2.18
N LEU A 370 22.97 -1.07 -1.46
CA LEU A 370 22.18 -2.16 -2.05
C LEU A 370 20.97 -1.60 -2.82
N CYS A 371 20.17 -0.72 -2.20
CA CYS A 371 19.03 -0.10 -2.86
C CYS A 371 19.47 0.77 -4.05
N PHE A 372 20.54 1.56 -3.91
CA PHE A 372 21.03 2.41 -4.99
C PHE A 372 21.35 1.61 -6.27
N PHE A 373 22.03 0.48 -6.13
CA PHE A 373 22.32 -0.38 -7.28
C PHE A 373 21.10 -1.16 -7.75
N ALA A 374 20.28 -1.68 -6.83
CA ALA A 374 19.11 -2.47 -7.20
C ALA A 374 18.08 -1.63 -7.99
N TYR A 375 17.83 -0.39 -7.56
CA TYR A 375 16.90 0.52 -8.22
C TYR A 375 17.45 1.19 -9.49
N SER A 376 18.66 0.88 -9.97
CA SER A 376 19.30 1.64 -11.06
C SER A 376 18.46 1.75 -12.32
N ASP A 377 17.67 0.71 -12.61
CA ASP A 377 16.86 0.60 -13.82
C ASP A 377 15.41 1.05 -13.62
N ASP A 378 15.02 1.37 -12.38
CA ASP A 378 13.65 1.70 -11.96
C ASP A 378 13.41 3.22 -11.85
N TRP A 379 14.11 4.02 -12.65
CA TRP A 379 13.93 5.48 -12.74
C TRP A 379 13.39 5.91 -14.11
N GLN A 380 12.50 5.09 -14.70
CA GLN A 380 11.98 5.25 -16.06
C GLN A 380 10.71 6.09 -16.09
N PHE A 381 10.81 7.38 -15.75
CA PHE A 381 9.67 8.29 -15.68
C PHE A 381 8.88 8.44 -17.00
N ARG A 382 9.46 8.02 -18.14
CA ARG A 382 8.76 7.96 -19.43
C ARG A 382 7.58 6.99 -19.44
N THR A 383 7.53 6.02 -18.53
CA THR A 383 6.39 5.10 -18.38
C THR A 383 5.08 5.85 -18.18
N TYR A 384 5.07 6.93 -17.40
CA TYR A 384 3.86 7.74 -17.19
C TYR A 384 3.37 8.41 -18.48
N SER A 385 4.28 9.03 -19.25
CA SER A 385 3.91 9.73 -20.48
C SER A 385 3.58 8.77 -21.62
N ASN A 386 4.22 7.60 -21.68
CA ASN A 386 3.86 6.53 -22.60
C ASN A 386 2.44 6.02 -22.34
N HIS A 387 2.11 5.69 -21.09
CA HIS A 387 0.75 5.27 -20.75
C HIS A 387 -0.29 6.35 -21.06
N GLY A 388 -0.02 7.61 -20.70
CA GLY A 388 -0.89 8.73 -21.05
C GLY A 388 -1.07 8.93 -22.56
N ARG A 389 -0.02 8.67 -23.35
CA ARG A 389 -0.09 8.69 -24.83
C ARG A 389 -0.95 7.54 -25.34
N ASP A 390 -0.79 6.34 -24.80
CA ASP A 390 -1.57 5.17 -25.20
C ASP A 390 -3.07 5.39 -24.95
N LEU A 391 -3.44 5.92 -23.78
CA LEU A 391 -4.83 6.29 -23.49
C LEU A 391 -5.35 7.37 -24.45
N LYS A 392 -4.57 8.43 -24.71
CA LYS A 392 -4.95 9.50 -25.66
C LYS A 392 -5.15 8.98 -27.08
N ASN A 393 -4.25 8.10 -27.55
CA ASN A 393 -4.30 7.51 -28.88
C ASN A 393 -5.55 6.64 -29.08
N ASN A 394 -6.11 6.09 -28.01
CA ASN A 394 -7.32 5.26 -28.05
C ASN A 394 -8.61 6.05 -27.80
N GLU A 395 -8.55 7.37 -27.58
CA GLU A 395 -9.76 8.20 -27.54
C GLU A 395 -10.54 8.17 -28.86
N SER A 396 -9.84 8.06 -30.00
CA SER A 396 -10.48 7.97 -31.32
C SER A 396 -11.39 6.75 -31.43
N CYS A 397 -10.95 5.59 -30.97
CA CYS A 397 -11.75 4.37 -30.94
C CYS A 397 -13.08 4.55 -30.18
N VAL A 398 -13.03 5.25 -29.04
CA VAL A 398 -14.24 5.55 -28.23
C VAL A 398 -15.13 6.58 -28.92
N ARG A 399 -14.54 7.61 -29.56
CA ARG A 399 -15.31 8.60 -30.34
C ARG A 399 -15.99 7.98 -31.54
N ASP A 400 -15.30 7.09 -32.26
CA ASP A 400 -15.84 6.39 -33.42
C ASP A 400 -17.04 5.53 -33.03
N TYR A 401 -16.99 4.84 -31.88
CA TYR A 401 -18.15 4.15 -31.34
C TYR A 401 -19.33 5.09 -31.10
N TYR A 402 -19.10 6.21 -30.40
CA TYR A 402 -20.17 7.18 -30.13
C TYR A 402 -20.73 7.86 -31.38
N ALA A 403 -19.95 7.91 -32.47
CA ALA A 403 -20.38 8.37 -33.78
C ALA A 403 -21.04 7.29 -34.65
N GLY A 404 -21.20 6.05 -34.14
CA GLY A 404 -21.77 4.92 -34.87
C GLY A 404 -20.85 4.34 -35.96
N LYS A 405 -19.54 4.59 -35.87
CA LYS A 405 -18.53 4.23 -36.89
C LYS A 405 -17.75 2.96 -36.58
N GLY A 406 -17.86 2.38 -35.39
CA GLY A 406 -17.05 1.21 -35.02
C GLY A 406 -17.61 0.40 -33.85
N PRO A 407 -17.09 -0.83 -33.64
CA PRO A 407 -17.63 -1.81 -32.68
C PRO A 407 -17.11 -1.65 -31.24
N ALA A 408 -16.46 -0.53 -30.90
CA ALA A 408 -15.80 -0.30 -29.61
C ALA A 408 -14.79 -1.39 -29.19
N ILE A 409 -14.02 -1.91 -30.14
CA ILE A 409 -12.91 -2.82 -29.84
C ILE A 409 -11.65 -1.97 -29.71
N CYS A 410 -11.26 -1.64 -28.47
CA CYS A 410 -10.13 -0.77 -28.17
C CYS A 410 -9.08 -1.53 -27.34
N PRO A 411 -8.21 -2.36 -27.97
CA PRO A 411 -7.37 -3.34 -27.25
C PRO A 411 -6.43 -2.75 -26.22
N ALA A 412 -5.96 -1.51 -26.43
CA ALA A 412 -5.08 -0.85 -25.47
C ALA A 412 -5.84 -0.34 -24.23
N LEU A 413 -7.16 -0.15 -24.29
CA LEU A 413 -7.99 0.24 -23.14
C LEU A 413 -8.52 -0.99 -22.40
N TYR A 414 -8.90 -2.01 -23.16
CA TYR A 414 -9.49 -3.25 -22.66
C TYR A 414 -9.13 -4.41 -23.60
N PRO A 415 -8.13 -5.24 -23.25
CA PRO A 415 -7.58 -6.23 -24.18
C PRO A 415 -8.49 -7.44 -24.41
N THR A 416 -9.53 -7.62 -23.61
CA THR A 416 -10.34 -8.85 -23.57
C THR A 416 -11.63 -8.78 -24.41
N GLY A 417 -11.90 -7.70 -25.13
CA GLY A 417 -13.04 -7.64 -26.05
C GLY A 417 -13.59 -6.23 -26.30
N SER A 418 -14.83 -6.18 -26.78
CA SER A 418 -15.55 -4.91 -26.97
C SER A 418 -15.94 -4.28 -25.63
N ILE A 419 -15.88 -2.95 -25.58
CA ILE A 419 -16.35 -2.13 -24.45
C ILE A 419 -17.68 -1.41 -24.75
N ALA A 420 -18.42 -1.81 -25.79
CA ALA A 420 -19.67 -1.16 -26.21
C ALA A 420 -20.69 -1.00 -25.06
N ASP A 421 -21.02 -2.09 -24.36
CA ASP A 421 -21.99 -2.06 -23.25
C ASP A 421 -21.59 -1.09 -22.13
N ARG A 422 -20.28 -0.97 -21.89
CA ARG A 422 -19.71 -0.09 -20.88
C ARG A 422 -19.72 1.36 -21.31
N LEU A 423 -19.50 1.61 -22.60
CA LEU A 423 -19.64 2.94 -23.19
C LEU A 423 -21.09 3.41 -23.20
N ASP A 424 -22.05 2.49 -23.39
CA ASP A 424 -23.48 2.79 -23.27
C ASP A 424 -23.89 3.05 -21.83
N ALA A 425 -23.38 2.28 -20.86
CA ALA A 425 -23.55 2.57 -19.44
C ALA A 425 -22.98 3.95 -19.08
N ALA A 426 -21.76 4.27 -19.54
CA ALA A 426 -21.13 5.57 -19.33
C ALA A 426 -21.95 6.73 -19.91
N ARG A 427 -22.54 6.53 -21.09
CA ARG A 427 -23.46 7.49 -21.73
C ARG A 427 -24.71 7.71 -20.87
N LYS A 428 -25.35 6.63 -20.40
CA LYS A 428 -26.54 6.70 -19.54
C LYS A 428 -26.26 7.41 -18.21
N LEU A 429 -25.10 7.12 -17.62
CA LEU A 429 -24.64 7.73 -16.36
C LEU A 429 -24.07 9.14 -16.55
N ASN A 430 -23.97 9.63 -17.79
CA ASN A 430 -23.44 10.94 -18.14
C ASN A 430 -22.06 11.22 -17.52
N LEU A 431 -21.14 10.25 -17.63
CA LEU A 431 -19.80 10.32 -17.03
C LEU A 431 -18.94 11.44 -17.64
N SER A 432 -17.98 11.91 -16.86
CA SER A 432 -17.03 12.99 -17.18
C SER A 432 -16.38 12.82 -18.55
N PHE A 433 -15.76 11.65 -18.81
CA PHE A 433 -15.08 11.37 -20.05
C PHE A 433 -16.02 11.33 -21.25
N TYR A 434 -17.23 10.80 -21.08
CA TYR A 434 -18.25 10.79 -22.13
C TYR A 434 -18.62 12.23 -22.53
N ARG A 435 -18.88 13.11 -21.54
CA ARG A 435 -19.18 14.53 -21.81
C ARG A 435 -18.05 15.22 -22.58
N ARG A 436 -16.80 14.99 -22.16
CA ARG A 436 -15.58 15.55 -22.78
C ARG A 436 -15.39 15.07 -24.22
N LEU A 437 -15.64 13.79 -24.49
CA LEU A 437 -15.46 13.21 -25.82
C LEU A 437 -16.58 13.62 -26.78
N ARG A 438 -17.80 13.90 -26.29
CA ARG A 438 -18.92 14.39 -27.10
C ARG A 438 -18.77 15.86 -27.52
N SER A 439 -18.11 16.69 -26.73
CA SER A 439 -17.95 18.13 -27.00
C SER A 439 -16.84 18.45 -28.00
N ARG A 440 -16.09 17.46 -28.47
CA ARG A 440 -14.98 17.59 -29.43
C ARG A 440 -15.34 16.88 -30.72
#